data_AF-A0A7J4MYZ2-F1
#
_entry.id   AF-A0A7J4MYZ2-F1
#
_cell.length_a   1.000
_cell.length_b   1.000
_cell.length_c   1.000
_cell.angle_alpha   90.00
_cell.angle_beta   90.00
_cell.angle_gamma   90.00
#
_symmetry.space_group_name_H-M   'P 1'
#
loop_
_entity.id
_entity.type
_entity.pdbx_description
1 polymer ?
#
loop_
_entity_poly.entity_id
_entity_poly.type
_entity_poly.pdbx_seq_one_letter_code
_entity_poly.pdbx_strand_id
1 'polypeptide(L)'
;MDVLGVTVMLALFILLLAFIFSTGLMTPIIGKKNLLFVVFIGFIAGTVGGAFLISPVYDEIPEIARGVYISTEGGTENVTADVSTATDIMKLTEELAAQEGVVDVHSEGIVIRTDRFSENRKRIIEEKVSIIDSNITSGKVYTNGTIILQVKKGYNPVKALENLAEWLMYTGGIKTRYSTVHLVVEVKPQNVDQVVSYLQAREIVVTGVKGPAEEKVAALKRSLPDKSNIVLFCGVLGMLTGLAGVFIDSIFGFVRGIYQRYRGV
;
A
#
# COMPACT_ATOMS: atom_id res chain seq x y z
N MET A 1 8.60 -2.45 10.06
CA MET A 1 9.60 -2.77 11.09
C MET A 1 10.62 -3.66 10.39
N ASP A 2 11.85 -3.79 10.88
CA ASP A 2 12.79 -4.69 10.19
C ASP A 2 12.40 -6.15 10.43
N VAL A 3 12.81 -7.03 9.51
CA VAL A 3 12.59 -8.50 9.58
C VAL A 3 13.00 -9.07 10.95
N LEU A 4 14.02 -8.50 11.57
CA LEU A 4 14.47 -8.84 12.92
C LEU A 4 13.38 -8.59 13.96
N GLY A 5 12.72 -7.43 13.90
CA GLY A 5 11.63 -7.05 14.79
C GLY A 5 10.44 -8.00 14.68
N VAL A 6 10.04 -8.33 13.46
CA VAL A 6 8.98 -9.33 13.19
C VAL A 6 9.33 -10.68 13.81
N THR A 7 10.56 -11.14 13.60
CA THR A 7 11.05 -12.43 14.12
C THR A 7 11.03 -12.47 15.64
N VAL A 8 11.49 -11.40 16.29
CA VAL A 8 11.49 -11.29 17.76
C VAL A 8 10.07 -11.29 18.32
N MET A 9 9.14 -10.55 17.71
CA MET A 9 7.75 -10.53 18.17
C MET A 9 7.07 -11.90 18.05
N LEU A 10 7.31 -12.62 16.95
CA LEU A 10 6.83 -14.00 16.79
C LEU A 10 7.42 -14.93 17.84
N ALA A 11 8.72 -14.85 18.11
CA ALA A 11 9.38 -15.65 19.14
C ALA A 11 8.80 -15.37 20.54
N LEU A 12 8.56 -14.10 20.88
CA LEU A 12 7.93 -13.71 22.14
C LEU A 12 6.49 -14.23 22.24
N PHE A 13 5.73 -14.24 21.15
CA PHE A 13 4.37 -14.78 21.14
C PHE A 13 4.37 -16.29 21.38
N ILE A 14 5.29 -17.03 20.76
CA ILE A 14 5.48 -18.47 21.01
C ILE A 14 5.86 -18.72 22.46
N LEU A 15 6.75 -17.91 23.03
CA LEU A 15 7.13 -18.00 24.45
C LEU A 15 5.92 -17.75 25.36
N LEU A 16 5.09 -16.76 25.05
CA LEU A 16 3.83 -16.50 25.76
C LEU A 16 2.88 -17.70 25.69
N LEU A 17 2.73 -18.35 24.54
CA LEU A 17 1.94 -19.58 24.41
C LEU A 17 2.53 -20.73 25.24
N ALA A 18 3.85 -20.90 25.25
CA ALA A 18 4.51 -21.89 26.09
C ALA A 18 4.29 -21.63 27.59
N PHE A 19 4.24 -20.37 28.01
CA PHE A 19 3.89 -20.00 29.38
C PHE A 19 2.45 -20.35 29.74
N ILE A 20 1.48 -20.05 28.85
CA ILE A 20 0.07 -20.43 29.02
C ILE A 20 -0.08 -21.95 29.11
N PHE A 21 0.66 -22.68 28.28
CA PHE A 21 0.70 -24.13 28.30
C PHE A 21 1.23 -24.67 29.64
N SER A 22 2.35 -24.09 30.14
CA SER A 22 2.95 -24.47 31.41
C SER A 22 2.02 -24.21 32.60
N THR A 23 1.27 -23.11 32.60
CA THR A 23 0.23 -22.86 33.61
C THR A 23 -0.90 -23.88 33.52
N GLY A 24 -1.30 -24.27 32.32
CA GLY A 24 -2.25 -25.36 32.09
C GLY A 24 -1.81 -26.69 32.72
N LEU A 25 -0.53 -27.04 32.63
CA LEU A 25 0.05 -28.26 33.21
C LEU A 25 -0.03 -28.33 34.74
N MET A 26 -0.05 -27.19 35.44
CA MET A 26 -0.12 -27.17 36.91
C MET A 26 -1.55 -27.38 37.43
N THR A 27 -2.55 -27.27 36.57
CA THR A 27 -3.98 -27.27 36.93
C THR A 27 -4.56 -28.62 37.38
N PRO A 28 -4.17 -29.79 36.79
CA PRO A 28 -4.67 -31.09 37.22
C PRO A 28 -4.42 -31.39 38.71
N ILE A 29 -3.41 -30.77 39.30
CA ILE A 29 -3.05 -30.92 40.72
C ILE A 29 -4.08 -30.21 41.64
N ILE A 30 -4.85 -29.24 41.13
CA ILE A 30 -5.62 -28.27 41.94
C ILE A 30 -7.15 -28.43 41.78
N GLY A 31 -7.63 -29.32 40.89
CA GLY A 31 -9.03 -29.75 40.81
C GLY A 31 -9.88 -29.10 39.71
N LYS A 32 -10.99 -29.78 39.35
CA LYS A 32 -11.83 -29.49 38.15
C LYS A 32 -12.39 -28.06 38.05
N LYS A 33 -12.53 -27.35 39.18
CA LYS A 33 -13.02 -25.95 39.20
C LYS A 33 -12.02 -24.97 38.56
N ASN A 34 -10.74 -25.34 38.46
CA ASN A 34 -9.69 -24.47 37.92
C ASN A 34 -9.54 -24.56 36.40
N LEU A 35 -10.22 -25.51 35.74
CA LEU A 35 -10.22 -25.62 34.28
C LEU A 35 -10.74 -24.33 33.61
N LEU A 36 -11.85 -23.80 34.12
CA LEU A 36 -12.45 -22.57 33.59
C LEU A 36 -11.51 -21.37 33.76
N PHE A 37 -10.74 -21.34 34.85
CA PHE A 37 -9.78 -20.29 35.14
C PHE A 37 -8.61 -20.30 34.16
N VAL A 38 -8.07 -21.49 33.84
CA VAL A 38 -7.01 -21.64 32.81
C VAL A 38 -7.49 -21.20 31.44
N VAL A 39 -8.70 -21.60 31.06
CA VAL A 39 -9.34 -21.19 29.81
C VAL A 39 -9.44 -19.67 29.72
N PHE A 40 -9.87 -19.02 30.80
CA PHE A 40 -10.05 -17.57 30.84
C PHE A 40 -8.70 -16.83 30.82
N ILE A 41 -7.72 -17.30 31.59
CA ILE A 41 -6.35 -16.74 31.58
C ILE A 41 -5.70 -16.92 30.22
N GLY A 42 -5.81 -18.11 29.63
CA GLY A 42 -5.27 -18.40 28.30
C GLY A 42 -5.89 -17.49 27.25
N PHE A 43 -7.19 -17.23 27.33
CA PHE A 43 -7.86 -16.27 26.46
C PHE A 43 -7.32 -14.85 26.64
N ILE A 44 -7.31 -14.32 27.88
CA ILE A 44 -6.84 -12.96 28.16
C ILE A 44 -5.38 -12.79 27.73
N ALA A 45 -4.49 -13.69 28.16
CA ALA A 45 -3.07 -13.64 27.83
C ALA A 45 -2.85 -13.79 26.32
N GLY A 46 -3.61 -14.66 25.64
CA GLY A 46 -3.59 -14.82 24.19
C GLY A 46 -4.06 -13.58 23.45
N THR A 47 -5.12 -12.89 23.91
CA THR A 47 -5.60 -11.64 23.35
C THR A 47 -4.58 -10.51 23.56
N VAL A 48 -3.98 -10.39 24.75
CA VAL A 48 -2.93 -9.41 25.04
C VAL A 48 -1.70 -9.67 24.17
N GLY A 49 -1.23 -10.91 24.10
CA GLY A 49 -0.13 -11.31 23.21
C GLY A 49 -0.47 -11.06 21.74
N GLY A 50 -1.71 -11.33 21.33
CA GLY A 50 -2.20 -11.04 20.00
C GLY A 50 -2.14 -9.54 19.68
N ALA A 51 -2.58 -8.68 20.61
CA ALA A 51 -2.60 -7.24 20.43
C ALA A 51 -1.19 -6.63 20.34
N PHE A 52 -0.28 -7.04 21.22
CA PHE A 52 1.05 -6.43 21.35
C PHE A 52 2.15 -7.11 20.52
N LEU A 53 2.01 -8.39 20.19
CA LEU A 53 3.07 -9.16 19.51
C LEU A 53 2.65 -9.55 18.09
N ILE A 54 1.42 -10.03 17.87
CA ILE A 54 0.97 -10.44 16.53
C ILE A 54 0.45 -9.27 15.72
N SER A 55 -0.27 -8.34 16.34
CA SER A 55 -0.89 -7.23 15.61
C SER A 55 0.11 -6.31 14.91
N PRO A 56 1.29 -5.99 15.48
CA PRO A 56 2.32 -5.27 14.74
C PRO A 56 2.91 -6.10 13.59
N VAL A 57 3.16 -7.41 13.79
CA VAL A 57 3.60 -8.31 12.70
C VAL A 57 2.58 -8.35 11.56
N TYR A 58 1.30 -8.35 11.90
CA TYR A 58 0.21 -8.41 10.94
C TYR A 58 0.17 -7.20 10.01
N ASP A 59 0.48 -6.02 10.54
CA ASP A 59 0.56 -4.78 9.75
C ASP A 59 1.71 -4.83 8.72
N GLU A 60 2.70 -5.70 8.92
CA GLU A 60 3.89 -5.82 8.05
C GLU A 60 3.75 -6.87 6.95
N ILE A 61 2.76 -7.77 7.04
CA ILE A 61 2.52 -8.83 6.04
C ILE A 61 2.46 -8.27 4.61
N PRO A 62 1.74 -7.16 4.31
CA PRO A 62 1.70 -6.60 2.97
C PRO A 62 3.08 -6.18 2.45
N GLU A 63 3.93 -5.60 3.29
CA GLU A 63 5.27 -5.14 2.90
C GLU A 63 6.23 -6.31 2.64
N ILE A 64 6.15 -7.36 3.47
CA ILE A 64 6.92 -8.59 3.25
C ILE A 64 6.50 -9.24 1.93
N ALA A 65 5.19 -9.31 1.67
CA ALA A 65 4.66 -9.84 0.42
C ALA A 65 5.08 -9.00 -0.79
N ARG A 66 5.11 -7.66 -0.66
CA ARG A 66 5.62 -6.72 -1.67
C ARG A 66 7.05 -7.09 -2.08
N GLY A 67 7.95 -7.32 -1.13
CA GLY A 67 9.33 -7.73 -1.43
C GLY A 67 9.43 -9.06 -2.21
N VAL A 68 8.55 -10.02 -1.91
CA VAL A 68 8.47 -11.29 -2.65
C VAL A 68 7.93 -11.09 -4.06
N TYR A 69 6.87 -10.29 -4.24
CA TYR A 69 6.31 -10.00 -5.55
C TYR A 69 7.29 -9.22 -6.44
N ILE A 70 7.97 -8.21 -5.90
CA ILE A 70 9.06 -7.48 -6.56
C ILE A 70 10.15 -8.42 -7.08
N SER A 71 10.48 -9.46 -6.33
CA SER A 71 11.54 -10.41 -6.68
C SER A 71 11.10 -11.49 -7.67
N THR A 72 9.80 -11.72 -7.83
CA THR A 72 9.24 -12.83 -8.64
C THR A 72 8.55 -12.36 -9.91
N GLU A 73 8.10 -11.11 -9.95
CA GLU A 73 7.42 -10.54 -11.10
C GLU A 73 8.33 -9.56 -11.83
N GLY A 74 8.66 -9.88 -13.09
CA GLY A 74 9.51 -9.03 -13.94
C GLY A 74 8.77 -7.88 -14.62
N GLY A 75 7.62 -7.44 -14.09
CA GLY A 75 6.85 -6.32 -14.62
C GLY A 75 7.43 -4.96 -14.21
N THR A 76 6.95 -3.88 -14.81
CA THR A 76 7.26 -2.50 -14.42
C THR A 76 6.16 -1.92 -13.52
N GLU A 77 6.54 -0.96 -12.69
CA GLU A 77 5.68 -0.21 -11.80
C GLU A 77 5.63 1.25 -12.24
N ASN A 78 4.45 1.86 -12.21
CA ASN A 78 4.22 3.26 -12.58
C ASN A 78 4.15 4.11 -11.33
N VAL A 79 5.15 4.97 -11.15
CA VAL A 79 5.15 6.03 -10.14
C VAL A 79 4.53 7.28 -10.76
N THR A 80 3.41 7.75 -10.22
CA THR A 80 2.74 8.97 -10.69
C THR A 80 3.02 10.13 -9.76
N ALA A 81 3.26 11.32 -10.33
CA ALA A 81 3.57 12.52 -9.58
C ALA A 81 2.98 13.77 -10.23
N ASP A 82 2.55 14.72 -9.39
CA ASP A 82 2.12 16.04 -9.84
C ASP A 82 3.27 17.04 -9.67
N VAL A 83 3.74 17.58 -10.79
CA VAL A 83 4.87 18.51 -10.84
C VAL A 83 4.36 19.89 -11.22
N SER A 84 4.73 20.93 -10.47
CA SER A 84 4.44 22.31 -10.86
C SER A 84 5.08 22.63 -12.21
N THR A 85 4.33 23.29 -13.09
CA THR A 85 4.87 23.73 -14.39
C THR A 85 5.91 24.86 -14.26
N ALA A 86 6.10 25.41 -13.06
CA ALA A 86 7.21 26.32 -12.76
C ALA A 86 8.57 25.59 -12.66
N THR A 87 8.55 24.28 -12.45
CA THR A 87 9.75 23.44 -12.48
C THR A 87 10.15 23.18 -13.92
N ASP A 88 11.46 23.03 -14.18
CA ASP A 88 11.96 22.58 -15.48
C ASP A 88 11.60 21.10 -15.69
N ILE A 89 10.41 20.87 -16.27
CA ILE A 89 9.85 19.54 -16.51
C ILE A 89 10.73 18.72 -17.47
N MET A 90 11.36 19.37 -18.43
CA MET A 90 12.22 18.69 -19.41
C MET A 90 13.48 18.16 -18.74
N LYS A 91 14.16 19.01 -17.96
CA LYS A 91 15.33 18.60 -17.19
C LYS A 91 14.98 17.52 -16.17
N LEU A 92 13.86 17.66 -15.47
CA LEU A 92 13.39 16.63 -14.53
C LEU A 92 13.16 15.29 -15.22
N THR A 93 12.52 15.30 -16.40
CA THR A 93 12.26 14.09 -17.19
C THR A 93 13.56 13.41 -17.62
N GLU A 94 14.55 14.18 -18.07
CA GLU A 94 15.87 13.67 -18.45
C GLU A 94 16.63 13.10 -17.26
N GLU A 95 16.64 13.79 -16.11
CA GLU A 95 17.28 13.31 -14.89
C GLU A 95 16.62 12.03 -14.34
N LEU A 96 15.30 11.92 -14.44
CA LEU A 96 14.56 10.71 -14.05
C LEU A 96 14.86 9.56 -15.00
N ALA A 97 14.86 9.80 -16.32
CA ALA A 97 15.18 8.79 -17.32
C ALA A 97 16.61 8.25 -17.18
N ALA A 98 17.53 9.04 -16.64
CA ALA A 98 18.90 8.65 -16.36
C ALA A 98 19.06 7.80 -15.07
N GLN A 99 18.02 7.68 -14.24
CA GLN A 99 18.11 6.91 -13.00
C GLN A 99 18.10 5.40 -13.26
N GLU A 100 18.81 4.68 -12.40
CA GLU A 100 18.85 3.23 -12.46
C GLU A 100 17.44 2.64 -12.27
N GLY A 101 17.07 1.71 -13.15
CA GLY A 101 15.79 1.02 -13.10
C GLY A 101 14.62 1.79 -13.70
N VAL A 102 14.79 3.04 -14.13
CA VAL A 102 13.76 3.76 -14.90
C VAL A 102 13.74 3.24 -16.34
N VAL A 103 12.55 2.92 -16.83
CA VAL A 103 12.31 2.37 -18.17
C VAL A 103 11.78 3.45 -19.12
N ASP A 104 10.84 4.26 -18.64
CA ASP A 104 10.23 5.33 -19.42
C ASP A 104 9.76 6.46 -18.50
N VAL A 105 9.74 7.69 -19.02
CA VAL A 105 9.20 8.86 -18.32
C VAL A 105 8.38 9.67 -19.29
N HIS A 106 7.09 9.85 -18.98
CA HIS A 106 6.20 10.61 -19.84
C HIS A 106 5.14 11.37 -19.04
N SER A 107 4.55 12.38 -19.68
CA SER A 107 3.41 13.12 -19.13
C SER A 107 2.11 12.55 -19.70
N GLU A 108 1.12 12.28 -18.85
CA GLU A 108 -0.23 11.92 -19.29
C GLU A 108 -1.12 13.15 -19.49
N GLY A 109 -0.85 14.24 -18.78
CA GLY A 109 -1.73 15.40 -18.81
C GLY A 109 -1.30 16.57 -17.96
N ILE A 110 -2.15 17.60 -17.94
CA ILE A 110 -1.91 18.86 -17.24
C ILE A 110 -3.21 19.29 -16.57
N VAL A 111 -3.12 19.69 -15.31
CA VAL A 111 -4.19 20.38 -14.60
C VAL A 111 -3.84 21.87 -14.54
N ILE A 112 -4.77 22.70 -15.01
CA ILE A 112 -4.60 24.15 -15.10
C ILE A 112 -5.69 24.80 -14.27
N ARG A 113 -5.29 25.77 -13.45
CA ARG A 113 -6.19 26.55 -12.60
C ARG A 113 -6.18 27.99 -13.06
N THR A 114 -7.38 28.49 -13.33
CA THR A 114 -7.65 29.77 -13.96
C THR A 114 -8.69 30.54 -13.16
N ASP A 115 -8.99 31.75 -13.60
CA ASP A 115 -10.17 32.47 -13.12
C ASP A 115 -11.47 31.75 -13.49
N ARG A 116 -12.52 31.98 -12.71
CA ARG A 116 -13.85 31.42 -12.99
C ARG A 116 -14.41 32.04 -14.28
N PHE A 117 -15.17 31.24 -15.03
CA PHE A 117 -15.80 31.68 -16.27
C PHE A 117 -17.20 31.06 -16.43
N SER A 118 -17.99 31.59 -17.36
CA SER A 118 -19.38 31.16 -17.60
C SER A 118 -19.47 29.79 -18.27
N GLU A 119 -20.62 29.11 -18.15
CA GLU A 119 -20.88 27.85 -18.86
C GLU A 119 -20.79 27.99 -20.38
N ASN A 120 -21.13 29.16 -20.92
CA ASN A 120 -20.95 29.42 -22.35
C ASN A 120 -19.47 29.40 -22.73
N ARG A 121 -18.63 30.03 -21.90
CA ARG A 121 -17.19 30.06 -22.11
C ARG A 121 -16.55 28.67 -21.95
N LYS A 122 -17.01 27.88 -20.98
CA LYS A 122 -16.61 26.47 -20.81
C LYS A 122 -16.76 25.70 -22.13
N ARG A 123 -17.95 25.73 -22.74
CA ARG A 123 -18.22 24.99 -24.00
C ARG A 123 -17.29 25.42 -25.14
N ILE A 124 -17.03 26.71 -25.26
CA ILE A 124 -16.09 27.24 -26.27
C ILE A 124 -14.67 26.71 -26.01
N ILE A 125 -14.22 26.69 -24.75
CA ILE A 125 -12.90 26.15 -24.39
C ILE A 125 -12.86 24.66 -24.76
N GLU A 126 -13.82 23.85 -24.33
CA GLU A 126 -13.88 22.40 -24.63
C GLU A 126 -13.85 22.10 -26.13
N GLU A 127 -14.58 22.88 -26.94
CA GLU A 127 -14.62 22.71 -28.40
C GLU A 127 -13.30 23.11 -29.08
N LYS A 128 -12.60 24.13 -28.55
CA LYS A 128 -11.41 24.70 -29.21
C LYS A 128 -10.09 24.12 -28.71
N VAL A 129 -10.06 23.47 -27.56
CA VAL A 129 -8.82 22.92 -26.95
C VAL A 129 -7.99 22.07 -27.92
N SER A 130 -8.62 21.17 -28.70
CA SER A 130 -7.91 20.33 -29.68
C SER A 130 -7.48 21.06 -30.96
N ILE A 131 -8.08 22.24 -31.24
CA ILE A 131 -7.69 23.11 -32.36
C ILE A 131 -6.51 23.99 -31.96
N ILE A 132 -6.46 24.42 -30.70
CA ILE A 132 -5.38 25.24 -30.14
C ILE A 132 -4.07 24.47 -30.13
N ASP A 133 -4.10 23.18 -29.79
CA ASP A 133 -2.93 22.31 -29.90
C ASP A 133 -3.38 20.89 -30.31
N SER A 134 -2.90 20.45 -31.47
CA SER A 134 -3.23 19.14 -32.05
C SER A 134 -2.62 17.96 -31.29
N ASN A 135 -1.79 18.22 -30.28
CA ASN A 135 -1.25 17.21 -29.36
C ASN A 135 -2.08 17.03 -28.09
N ILE A 136 -3.12 17.86 -27.89
CA ILE A 136 -4.11 17.64 -26.83
C ILE A 136 -5.12 16.62 -27.33
N THR A 137 -5.22 15.49 -26.62
CA THR A 137 -6.12 14.38 -26.98
C THR A 137 -7.51 14.54 -26.38
N SER A 138 -7.61 15.14 -25.19
CA SER A 138 -8.88 15.47 -24.57
C SER A 138 -8.74 16.62 -23.56
N GLY A 139 -9.85 17.32 -23.29
CA GLY A 139 -9.91 18.40 -22.32
C GLY A 139 -11.23 18.37 -21.55
N LYS A 140 -11.18 18.37 -20.22
CA LYS A 140 -12.36 18.57 -19.35
C LYS A 140 -12.26 19.93 -18.68
N VAL A 141 -13.31 20.74 -18.82
CA VAL A 141 -13.31 22.12 -18.33
C VAL A 141 -14.42 22.29 -17.29
N TYR A 142 -14.10 22.99 -16.21
CA TYR A 142 -15.02 23.28 -15.12
C TYR A 142 -15.11 24.79 -14.92
N THR A 143 -16.33 25.31 -14.79
CA THR A 143 -16.59 26.76 -14.60
C THR A 143 -16.02 27.35 -13.31
N ASN A 144 -15.60 26.49 -12.38
CA ASN A 144 -14.81 26.89 -11.23
C ASN A 144 -13.36 27.30 -11.56
N GLY A 145 -12.97 27.27 -12.83
CA GLY A 145 -11.63 27.63 -13.32
C GLY A 145 -10.66 26.45 -13.43
N THR A 146 -11.14 25.21 -13.38
CA THR A 146 -10.28 24.01 -13.53
C THR A 146 -10.33 23.50 -14.96
N ILE A 147 -9.18 23.29 -15.57
CA ILE A 147 -9.04 22.68 -16.89
C ILE A 147 -8.11 21.47 -16.74
N ILE A 148 -8.55 20.31 -17.19
CA ILE A 148 -7.75 19.08 -17.18
C ILE A 148 -7.53 18.68 -18.63
N LEU A 149 -6.28 18.63 -19.06
CA LEU A 149 -5.88 18.27 -20.41
C LEU A 149 -5.16 16.93 -20.40
N GLN A 150 -5.41 16.11 -21.41
CA GLN A 150 -4.58 14.96 -21.75
C GLN A 150 -3.74 15.29 -22.97
N VAL A 151 -2.46 14.93 -22.93
CA VAL A 151 -1.53 15.18 -24.03
C VAL A 151 -1.04 13.86 -24.61
N LYS A 152 -0.62 13.87 -25.88
CA LYS A 152 0.01 12.71 -26.50
C LYS A 152 1.29 12.32 -25.74
N LYS A 153 1.53 11.02 -25.61
CA LYS A 153 2.76 10.48 -25.01
C LYS A 153 4.00 11.07 -25.72
N GLY A 154 4.96 11.55 -24.94
CA GLY A 154 6.20 12.16 -25.43
C GLY A 154 6.07 13.63 -25.90
N TYR A 155 4.87 14.22 -25.87
CA TYR A 155 4.71 15.65 -26.12
C TYR A 155 5.14 16.48 -24.90
N ASN A 156 5.73 17.66 -25.14
CA ASN A 156 6.08 18.58 -24.06
C ASN A 156 4.81 19.27 -23.52
N PRO A 157 4.37 18.94 -22.28
CA PRO A 157 3.15 19.50 -21.72
C PRO A 157 3.22 21.03 -21.53
N VAL A 158 4.41 21.59 -21.28
CA VAL A 158 4.58 23.03 -21.08
C VAL A 158 4.17 23.82 -22.33
N LYS A 159 4.40 23.28 -23.53
CA LYS A 159 3.96 23.92 -24.78
C LYS A 159 2.43 23.94 -24.93
N ALA A 160 1.75 22.84 -24.58
CA ALA A 160 0.28 22.82 -24.57
C ALA A 160 -0.29 23.84 -23.58
N LEU A 161 0.34 23.96 -22.40
CA LEU A 161 -0.03 24.96 -21.41
C LEU A 161 0.15 26.39 -21.95
N GLU A 162 1.31 26.71 -22.53
CA GLU A 162 1.61 28.05 -23.07
C GLU A 162 0.60 28.44 -24.15
N ASN A 163 0.38 27.56 -25.14
CA ASN A 163 -0.58 27.79 -26.22
C ASN A 163 -1.99 28.04 -25.70
N LEU A 164 -2.44 27.25 -24.73
CA LEU A 164 -3.77 27.40 -24.15
C LEU A 164 -3.87 28.66 -23.27
N ALA A 165 -2.87 28.93 -22.44
CA ALA A 165 -2.85 30.09 -21.55
C ALA A 165 -2.88 31.40 -22.36
N GLU A 166 -2.11 31.48 -23.44
CA GLU A 166 -2.10 32.62 -24.35
C GLU A 166 -3.47 32.81 -25.01
N TRP A 167 -4.07 31.73 -25.53
CA TRP A 167 -5.39 31.79 -26.14
C TRP A 167 -6.49 32.20 -25.15
N LEU A 168 -6.46 31.67 -23.92
CA LEU A 168 -7.42 32.00 -22.86
C LEU A 168 -7.34 33.49 -22.49
N MET A 169 -6.13 34.03 -22.42
CA MET A 169 -5.88 35.43 -22.12
C MET A 169 -6.39 36.33 -23.26
N TYR A 170 -6.06 36.04 -24.52
CA TYR A 170 -6.45 36.89 -25.65
C TYR A 170 -7.93 36.85 -25.98
N THR A 171 -8.58 35.69 -25.84
CA THR A 171 -9.98 35.54 -26.28
C THR A 171 -11.00 35.73 -25.16
N GLY A 172 -10.56 35.84 -23.90
CA GLY A 172 -11.47 35.97 -22.76
C GLY A 172 -10.91 36.65 -21.53
N GLY A 173 -9.67 37.15 -21.55
CA GLY A 173 -9.04 37.78 -20.38
C GLY A 173 -8.88 36.83 -19.19
N ILE A 174 -8.91 35.52 -19.41
CA ILE A 174 -8.84 34.50 -18.35
C ILE A 174 -7.37 34.27 -18.02
N LYS A 175 -6.97 34.54 -16.79
CA LYS A 175 -5.59 34.33 -16.34
C LYS A 175 -5.39 32.93 -15.77
N THR A 176 -4.27 32.32 -16.11
CA THR A 176 -3.77 31.12 -15.45
C THR A 176 -3.13 31.51 -14.11
N ARG A 177 -3.53 30.84 -13.03
CA ARG A 177 -3.03 31.05 -11.67
C ARG A 177 -1.90 30.09 -11.34
N TYR A 178 -2.12 28.80 -11.57
CA TYR A 178 -1.12 27.75 -11.43
C TYR A 178 -1.48 26.56 -12.30
N SER A 179 -0.50 25.70 -12.54
CA SER A 179 -0.69 24.48 -13.32
C SER A 179 0.28 23.40 -12.86
N THR A 180 -0.17 22.16 -12.99
CA THR A 180 0.60 20.97 -12.64
C THR A 180 0.58 19.99 -13.80
N VAL A 181 1.72 19.37 -14.07
CA VAL A 181 1.88 18.27 -15.02
C VAL A 181 1.74 16.96 -14.26
N HIS A 182 0.91 16.05 -14.77
CA HIS A 182 0.82 14.69 -14.27
C HIS A 182 1.89 13.83 -14.96
N LEU A 183 2.97 13.58 -14.23
CA LEU A 183 4.11 12.80 -14.67
C LEU A 183 3.92 11.32 -14.30
N VAL A 184 4.29 10.44 -15.22
CA VAL A 184 4.33 8.99 -15.03
C VAL A 184 5.75 8.52 -15.29
N VAL A 185 6.33 7.87 -14.28
CA VAL A 185 7.66 7.26 -14.33
C VAL A 185 7.45 5.75 -14.28
N GLU A 186 7.80 5.07 -15.35
CA GLU A 186 7.80 3.61 -15.42
C GLU A 186 9.14 3.09 -14.89
N VAL A 187 9.12 2.29 -13.83
CA VAL A 187 10.29 1.90 -13.06
C VAL A 187 10.28 0.40 -12.80
N LYS A 188 11.44 -0.22 -12.73
CA LYS A 188 11.59 -1.59 -12.21
C LYS A 188 11.16 -1.63 -10.74
N PRO A 189 10.44 -2.68 -10.30
CA PRO A 189 9.86 -2.73 -8.96
C PRO A 189 10.87 -2.51 -7.83
N GLN A 190 12.09 -3.03 -7.98
CA GLN A 190 13.20 -2.88 -7.02
C GLN A 190 13.77 -1.45 -6.88
N ASN A 191 13.48 -0.55 -7.83
CA ASN A 191 13.98 0.83 -7.85
C ASN A 191 12.88 1.87 -7.54
N VAL A 192 11.63 1.43 -7.30
CA VAL A 192 10.49 2.31 -7.01
C VAL A 192 10.79 3.24 -5.82
N ASP A 193 11.26 2.69 -4.71
CA ASP A 193 11.49 3.47 -3.48
C ASP A 193 12.59 4.53 -3.67
N GLN A 194 13.59 4.24 -4.51
CA GLN A 194 14.64 5.19 -4.88
C GLN A 194 14.07 6.37 -5.70
N VAL A 195 13.24 6.07 -6.70
CA VAL A 195 12.58 7.10 -7.52
C VAL A 195 11.61 7.95 -6.69
N VAL A 196 10.82 7.31 -5.83
CA VAL A 196 9.91 8.01 -4.89
C VAL A 196 10.69 8.94 -3.97
N SER A 197 11.78 8.45 -3.37
CA SER A 197 12.64 9.26 -2.50
C SER A 197 13.28 10.43 -3.25
N TYR A 198 13.71 10.23 -4.49
CA TYR A 198 14.27 11.28 -5.33
C TYR A 198 13.26 12.39 -5.64
N LEU A 199 12.01 12.03 -5.98
CA LEU A 199 10.94 12.99 -6.23
C LEU A 199 10.60 13.78 -4.95
N GLN A 200 10.46 13.10 -3.82
CA GLN A 200 10.15 13.73 -2.53
C GLN A 200 11.26 14.68 -2.05
N ALA A 201 12.53 14.33 -2.26
CA ALA A 201 13.67 15.19 -1.92
C ALA A 201 13.68 16.52 -2.69
N ARG A 202 12.94 16.60 -3.80
CA ARG A 202 12.77 17.80 -4.63
C ARG A 202 11.42 18.49 -4.44
N GLU A 203 10.73 18.16 -3.35
CA GLU A 203 9.41 18.69 -3.01
C GLU A 203 8.33 18.39 -4.07
N ILE A 204 8.53 17.32 -4.87
CA ILE A 204 7.55 16.85 -5.85
C ILE A 204 6.56 15.91 -5.16
N VAL A 205 5.27 16.13 -5.40
CA VAL A 205 4.20 15.35 -4.78
C VAL A 205 3.96 14.07 -5.58
N VAL A 206 4.34 12.94 -5.00
CA VAL A 206 4.00 11.61 -5.53
C VAL A 206 2.51 11.33 -5.25
N THR A 207 1.74 11.14 -6.31
CA THR A 207 0.29 10.90 -6.25
C THR A 207 -0.06 9.42 -6.12
N GLY A 208 0.84 8.51 -6.49
CA GLY A 208 0.65 7.09 -6.27
C GLY A 208 1.72 6.22 -6.95
N VAL A 209 1.68 4.92 -6.61
CA VAL A 209 2.46 3.86 -7.27
C VAL A 209 1.46 2.79 -7.72
N LYS A 210 1.55 2.34 -8.97
CA LYS A 210 0.66 1.32 -9.54
C LYS A 210 1.43 0.35 -10.42
N GLY A 211 1.16 -0.94 -10.26
CA GLY A 211 1.66 -1.98 -11.13
C GLY A 211 1.37 -3.37 -10.58
N PRO A 212 1.87 -4.43 -11.23
CA PRO A 212 1.50 -5.81 -10.93
C PRO A 212 1.77 -6.22 -9.48
N ALA A 213 2.92 -5.82 -8.92
CA ALA A 213 3.27 -6.15 -7.55
C ALA A 213 2.37 -5.39 -6.57
N GLU A 214 2.15 -4.09 -6.80
CA GLU A 214 1.28 -3.26 -5.95
C GLU A 214 -0.19 -3.71 -6.00
N GLU A 215 -0.69 -4.17 -7.15
CA GLU A 215 -2.03 -4.73 -7.28
C GLU A 215 -2.21 -6.01 -6.46
N LYS A 216 -1.20 -6.89 -6.45
CA LYS A 216 -1.21 -8.10 -5.64
C LYS A 216 -1.11 -7.80 -4.16
N VAL A 217 -0.29 -6.83 -3.76
CA VAL A 217 -0.23 -6.36 -2.37
C VAL A 217 -1.58 -5.77 -1.93
N ALA A 218 -2.22 -4.99 -2.80
CA ALA A 218 -3.56 -4.46 -2.54
C ALA A 218 -4.61 -5.57 -2.44
N ALA A 219 -4.54 -6.59 -3.30
CA ALA A 219 -5.42 -7.75 -3.25
C ALA A 219 -5.21 -8.56 -1.96
N LEU A 220 -3.95 -8.78 -1.55
CA LEU A 220 -3.61 -9.43 -0.29
C LEU A 220 -4.19 -8.65 0.88
N LYS A 221 -3.97 -7.33 0.93
CA LYS A 221 -4.49 -6.45 1.98
C LYS A 221 -6.01 -6.50 2.09
N ARG A 222 -6.73 -6.63 0.98
CA ARG A 222 -8.20 -6.79 0.96
C ARG A 222 -8.66 -8.17 1.43
N SER A 223 -7.83 -9.21 1.24
CA SER A 223 -8.13 -10.57 1.69
C SER A 223 -7.78 -10.82 3.16
N LEU A 224 -6.96 -9.95 3.75
CA LEU A 224 -6.56 -10.04 5.15
C LEU A 224 -7.77 -9.69 6.07
N PRO A 225 -8.15 -10.56 7.02
CA PRO A 225 -9.20 -10.24 7.98
C PRO A 225 -8.86 -9.03 8.86
N ASP A 226 -9.89 -8.42 9.43
CA ASP A 226 -9.70 -7.29 10.34
C ASP A 226 -8.76 -7.63 11.50
N LYS A 227 -7.94 -6.65 11.87
CA LYS A 227 -6.95 -6.77 12.94
C LYS A 227 -7.57 -7.23 14.27
N SER A 228 -8.78 -6.78 14.57
CA SER A 228 -9.55 -7.24 15.74
C SER A 228 -9.82 -8.74 15.72
N ASN A 229 -10.10 -9.30 14.54
CA ASN A 229 -10.40 -10.72 14.38
C ASN A 229 -9.14 -11.57 14.57
N ILE A 230 -7.98 -11.08 14.12
CA ILE A 230 -6.67 -11.70 14.39
C ILE A 230 -6.39 -11.73 15.90
N VAL A 231 -6.59 -10.59 16.58
CA VAL A 231 -6.36 -10.49 18.03
C VAL A 231 -7.30 -11.40 18.82
N LEU A 232 -8.57 -11.48 18.41
CA LEU A 232 -9.54 -12.40 18.99
C LEU A 232 -9.13 -13.86 18.76
N PHE A 233 -8.68 -14.19 17.54
CA PHE A 233 -8.18 -15.52 17.19
C PHE A 233 -6.98 -15.91 18.05
N CYS A 234 -6.04 -15.01 18.32
CA CYS A 234 -4.93 -15.24 19.25
C CYS A 234 -5.42 -15.56 20.67
N GLY A 235 -6.52 -14.94 21.14
CA GLY A 235 -7.17 -15.29 22.39
C GLY A 235 -7.72 -16.72 22.39
N VAL A 236 -8.44 -17.12 21.33
CA VAL A 236 -8.93 -18.50 21.17
C VAL A 236 -7.76 -19.49 21.12
N LEU A 237 -6.68 -19.14 20.44
CA LEU A 237 -5.47 -19.95 20.36
C LEU A 237 -4.84 -20.13 21.75
N GLY A 238 -4.75 -19.06 22.54
CA GLY A 238 -4.30 -19.13 23.93
C GLY A 238 -5.19 -20.03 24.81
N MET A 239 -6.51 -19.98 24.62
CA MET A 239 -7.44 -20.90 25.28
C MET A 239 -7.14 -22.37 24.91
N LEU A 240 -6.97 -22.68 23.62
CA LEU A 240 -6.66 -24.02 23.15
C LEU A 240 -5.32 -24.50 23.69
N THR A 241 -4.31 -23.63 23.72
CA THR A 241 -2.99 -23.93 24.28
C THR A 241 -3.07 -24.24 25.78
N GLY A 242 -3.86 -23.46 26.55
CA GLY A 242 -4.10 -23.75 27.97
C GLY A 242 -4.78 -25.09 28.19
N LEU A 243 -5.81 -25.41 27.40
CA LEU A 243 -6.49 -26.70 27.43
C LEU A 243 -5.55 -27.86 27.06
N ALA A 244 -4.70 -27.69 26.05
CA ALA A 244 -3.71 -28.68 25.67
C ALA A 244 -2.73 -28.98 26.82
N GLY A 245 -2.35 -27.96 27.60
CA GLY A 245 -1.56 -28.14 28.82
C GLY A 245 -2.30 -28.97 29.87
N VAL A 246 -3.57 -28.67 30.14
CA VAL A 246 -4.36 -29.41 31.15
C VAL A 246 -4.53 -30.89 30.81
N PHE A 247 -4.70 -31.21 29.52
CA PHE A 247 -4.97 -32.57 29.07
C PHE A 247 -3.74 -33.30 28.53
N ILE A 248 -2.53 -32.84 28.84
CA ILE A 248 -1.31 -33.40 28.26
C ILE A 248 -1.19 -34.91 28.45
N ASP A 249 -1.53 -35.42 29.64
CA ASP A 249 -1.39 -36.83 29.98
C ASP A 249 -2.37 -37.70 29.17
N SER A 250 -3.58 -37.17 28.94
CA SER A 250 -4.58 -37.81 28.07
C SER A 250 -4.13 -37.81 26.61
N ILE A 251 -3.55 -36.70 26.14
CA ILE A 251 -3.02 -36.57 24.77
C ILE A 251 -1.84 -37.53 24.57
N PHE A 252 -0.88 -37.57 25.50
CA PHE A 252 0.23 -38.52 25.43
C PHE A 252 -0.24 -39.97 25.54
N GLY A 253 -1.23 -40.27 26.38
CA GLY A 253 -1.85 -41.59 26.44
C GLY A 253 -2.48 -42.02 25.11
N PHE A 254 -3.21 -41.11 24.46
CA PHE A 254 -3.81 -41.35 23.15
C PHE A 254 -2.76 -41.51 22.03
N VAL A 255 -1.76 -40.64 21.98
CA VAL A 255 -0.66 -40.71 21.00
C VAL A 255 0.15 -42.00 21.19
N ARG A 256 0.43 -42.40 22.44
CA ARG A 256 1.14 -43.64 22.76
C ARG A 256 0.30 -44.87 22.40
N GLY A 257 -1.02 -44.81 22.59
CA GLY A 257 -1.96 -45.84 22.17
C GLY A 257 -2.03 -45.99 20.64
N ILE A 258 -2.06 -44.88 19.88
CA ILE A 258 -1.97 -44.91 18.42
C ILE A 258 -0.61 -45.48 17.97
N TYR A 259 0.48 -45.03 18.60
CA TYR A 259 1.83 -45.48 18.27
C TYR A 259 2.03 -46.97 18.55
N GLN A 260 1.51 -47.49 19.66
CA GLN A 260 1.51 -48.94 19.98
C GLN A 260 0.66 -49.74 18.98
N ARG A 261 -0.51 -49.22 18.59
CA ARG A 261 -1.39 -49.85 17.60
C ARG A 261 -0.78 -49.91 16.19
N TYR A 262 0.06 -48.93 15.84
CA TYR A 262 0.81 -48.92 14.57
C TYR A 262 2.10 -49.76 14.59
N ARG A 263 2.68 -50.03 15.77
CA ARG A 263 3.93 -50.79 15.90
C ARG A 263 3.74 -52.28 16.20
N GLY A 264 2.51 -52.77 16.31
CA GLY A 264 2.19 -54.19 16.36
C GLY A 264 2.72 -54.91 17.60
N VAL A 265 2.20 -54.55 18.76
CA VAL A 265 2.03 -55.47 19.90
C VAL A 265 0.57 -55.44 20.31
#